data_AF-A0A2I1HWR5-F1
#
_entry.id   AF-A0A2I1HWR5-F1
#
_cell.length_a   1.000
_cell.length_b   1.000
_cell.length_c   1.000
_cell.angle_alpha   90.00
_cell.angle_beta   90.00
_cell.angle_gamma   90.00
#
_symmetry.space_group_name_H-M   'P 1'
#
loop_
_entity.id
_entity.type
_entity.pdbx_description
1 polymer ?
#
loop_
_entity_poly.entity_id
_entity_poly.type
_entity_poly.pdbx_seq_one_letter_code
_entity_poly.pdbx_strand_id
1 'polypeptide(L)'
;MKTFSENLNKWQIPAKFRYPIALAFKIVGRSRTEETAIKMAKKYIEFINTLPLEKTKKDKLIDDLSKNWMCTEWKLSFIDAGRISKNITNRFPWTTNNFTERINRTIEAVYSGKQTPLTFVER
;
A
#
# COMPACT_ATOMS: atom_id res chain seq x y z
N MET A 1 -11.99 -9.12 5.09
CA MET A 1 -11.30 -7.87 5.44
C MET A 1 -11.89 -6.79 4.55
N LYS A 2 -12.53 -5.74 5.11
CA LYS A 2 -13.11 -4.68 4.26
C LYS A 2 -11.99 -3.85 3.66
N THR A 3 -12.08 -3.55 2.37
CA THR A 3 -11.06 -2.76 1.70
C THR A 3 -11.20 -1.28 2.05
N PHE A 4 -10.09 -0.52 2.06
CA PHE A 4 -10.12 0.94 2.26
C PHE A 4 -11.13 1.62 1.32
N SER A 5 -11.25 1.13 0.07
CA SER A 5 -12.21 1.63 -0.92
C SER A 5 -13.67 1.44 -0.49
N GLU A 6 -14.01 0.32 0.14
CA GLU A 6 -15.36 0.10 0.71
C GLU A 6 -15.64 1.06 1.86
N ASN A 7 -14.64 1.35 2.70
CA ASN A 7 -14.76 2.32 3.78
C ASN A 7 -15.03 3.74 3.24
N LEU A 8 -14.34 4.16 2.18
CA LEU A 8 -14.58 5.45 1.52
C LEU A 8 -16.02 5.58 0.99
N ASN A 9 -16.58 4.48 0.45
CA ASN A 9 -17.98 4.44 0.01
C ASN A 9 -18.93 4.54 1.20
N LYS A 10 -18.67 3.76 2.27
CA LYS A 10 -19.50 3.76 3.49
C LYS A 10 -19.53 5.12 4.19
N TRP A 11 -18.41 5.84 4.21
CA TRP A 11 -18.33 7.19 4.80
C TRP A 11 -18.82 8.30 3.88
N GLN A 12 -19.35 7.94 2.70
CA GLN A 12 -19.88 8.87 1.72
C GLN A 12 -18.85 9.98 1.39
N ILE A 13 -17.61 9.56 1.14
CA ILE A 13 -16.58 10.47 0.63
C ILE A 13 -16.94 10.84 -0.81
N PRO A 14 -16.92 12.13 -1.19
CA PRO A 14 -17.17 12.55 -2.56
C PRO A 14 -16.21 11.86 -3.54
N ALA A 15 -16.74 11.39 -4.68
CA ALA A 15 -15.98 10.62 -5.67
C ALA A 15 -14.68 11.32 -6.10
N LYS A 16 -14.72 12.66 -6.28
CA LYS A 16 -13.57 13.49 -6.63
C LYS A 16 -12.37 13.37 -5.67
N PHE A 17 -12.60 13.01 -4.41
CA PHE A 17 -11.55 12.89 -3.40
C PHE A 17 -11.11 11.44 -3.15
N ARG A 18 -11.90 10.45 -3.59
CA ARG A 18 -11.62 9.03 -3.27
C ARG A 18 -10.27 8.57 -3.82
N TYR A 19 -9.97 8.90 -5.08
CA TYR A 19 -8.71 8.50 -5.71
C TYR A 19 -7.48 9.17 -5.06
N PRO A 20 -7.43 10.51 -4.89
CA PRO A 20 -6.32 11.16 -4.19
C PRO A 20 -6.10 10.64 -2.76
N ILE A 21 -7.19 10.44 -1.99
CA ILE A 21 -7.11 9.89 -0.63
C ILE A 21 -6.55 8.47 -0.64
N ALA A 22 -7.07 7.59 -1.50
CA ALA A 22 -6.59 6.21 -1.62
C ALA A 22 -5.12 6.13 -2.07
N LEU A 23 -4.69 7.04 -2.95
CA LEU A 23 -3.30 7.11 -3.38
C LEU A 23 -2.40 7.55 -2.23
N ALA A 24 -2.74 8.63 -1.54
CA ALA A 24 -1.97 9.12 -0.39
C ALA A 24 -1.89 8.06 0.73
N PHE A 25 -2.99 7.37 1.00
CA PHE A 25 -3.04 6.25 1.95
C PHE A 25 -2.07 5.12 1.57
N LYS A 26 -2.06 4.71 0.30
CA LYS A 26 -1.13 3.69 -0.22
C LYS A 26 0.34 4.13 -0.14
N ILE A 27 0.62 5.42 -0.34
CA ILE A 27 1.99 5.95 -0.25
C ILE A 27 2.54 5.78 1.18
N VAL A 28 1.73 6.03 2.21
CA VAL A 28 2.14 5.79 3.61
C VAL A 28 2.50 4.32 3.82
N GLY A 29 1.62 3.40 3.38
CA GLY A 29 1.82 1.95 3.47
C GLY A 29 2.99 1.40 2.64
N ARG A 30 3.62 2.23 1.78
CA ARG A 30 4.81 1.86 1.00
C ARG A 30 6.12 2.40 1.58
N SER A 31 6.07 3.06 2.73
CA SER A 31 7.27 3.45 3.47
C SER A 31 8.11 2.20 3.76
N ARG A 32 9.43 2.34 3.93
CA ARG A 32 10.35 1.20 4.17
C ARG A 32 10.99 1.24 5.56
N THR A 33 10.81 2.34 6.28
CA THR A 33 11.30 2.54 7.64
C THR A 33 10.21 3.19 8.47
N GLU A 34 10.25 3.02 9.79
CA GLU A 34 9.29 3.67 10.68
C GLU A 34 9.37 5.20 10.59
N GLU A 35 10.58 5.76 10.51
CA GLU A 35 10.79 7.21 10.37
C GLU A 35 10.12 7.77 9.11
N THR A 36 10.27 7.07 7.97
CA THR A 36 9.63 7.47 6.71
C THR A 36 8.11 7.32 6.81
N ALA A 37 7.62 6.25 7.44
CA ALA A 37 6.19 6.06 7.65
C ALA A 37 5.57 7.17 8.51
N ILE A 38 6.23 7.55 9.62
CA ILE A 38 5.79 8.65 10.48
C ILE A 38 5.76 9.98 9.69
N LYS A 39 6.81 10.26 8.91
CA LYS A 39 6.88 11.47 8.08
C LYS A 39 5.76 11.50 7.04
N MET A 40 5.48 10.37 6.38
CA MET A 40 4.42 10.28 5.38
C MET A 40 3.02 10.32 6.00
N ALA A 41 2.84 9.73 7.19
CA ALA A 41 1.59 9.82 7.93
C ALA A 41 1.26 11.27 8.32
N LYS A 42 2.26 12.05 8.77
CA LYS A 42 2.09 13.50 9.01
C LYS A 42 1.62 14.24 7.76
N LYS A 43 2.28 14.01 6.62
CA LYS A 43 1.87 14.61 5.33
C LYS A 43 0.47 14.19 4.90
N TYR A 44 0.08 12.94 5.15
CA TYR A 44 -1.27 12.47 4.88
C TYR A 44 -2.30 13.21 5.75
N ILE A 45 -2.03 13.38 7.05
CA ILE A 45 -2.92 14.11 7.95
C ILE A 45 -3.07 15.57 7.51
N GLU A 46 -1.95 16.23 7.17
CA GLU A 46 -1.96 17.59 6.60
C GLU A 46 -2.82 17.65 5.33
N PHE A 47 -2.63 16.70 4.41
CA PHE A 47 -3.44 16.58 3.19
C PHE A 47 -4.94 16.40 3.49
N ILE A 48 -5.31 15.51 4.42
CA ILE A 48 -6.73 15.32 4.80
C ILE A 48 -7.30 16.60 5.41
N ASN A 49 -6.51 17.33 6.19
CA ASN A 49 -6.94 18.57 6.83
C ASN A 49 -7.23 19.69 5.83
N THR A 50 -6.53 19.77 4.69
CA THR A 50 -6.80 20.76 3.64
C THR A 50 -8.07 20.47 2.82
N LEU A 51 -8.57 19.23 2.83
CA LEU A 51 -9.77 18.89 2.06
C LEU A 51 -11.03 19.55 2.64
N PRO A 52 -11.97 20.02 1.80
CA PRO A 52 -13.26 20.55 2.25
C PRO A 52 -14.22 19.40 2.58
N LEU A 53 -13.92 18.69 3.68
CA LEU A 53 -14.69 17.57 4.22
C LEU A 53 -15.12 17.86 5.66
N GLU A 54 -16.23 17.26 6.07
CA GLU A 54 -16.66 17.27 7.47
C GLU A 54 -15.58 16.66 8.38
N LYS A 55 -15.44 17.25 9.57
CA LYS A 55 -14.46 16.79 10.58
C LYS A 55 -14.62 15.31 10.91
N THR A 56 -15.86 14.84 11.08
CA THR A 56 -16.18 13.42 11.36
C THR A 56 -15.65 12.47 10.28
N LYS A 57 -15.64 12.88 9.01
CA LYS A 57 -15.09 12.09 7.90
C LYS A 57 -13.56 12.12 7.89
N LYS A 58 -12.96 13.28 8.20
CA LYS A 58 -11.50 13.43 8.36
C LYS A 58 -10.98 12.54 9.49
N ASP A 59 -11.65 12.55 10.64
CA ASP A 59 -11.26 11.75 11.80
C ASP A 59 -11.29 10.24 11.48
N LYS A 60 -12.31 9.77 10.75
CA LYS A 60 -12.39 8.37 10.28
C LYS A 60 -11.22 8.00 9.35
N LEU A 61 -10.80 8.91 8.47
CA LEU A 61 -9.68 8.68 7.56
C LEU A 61 -8.34 8.58 8.31
N ILE A 62 -8.17 9.38 9.37
CA ILE A 62 -6.97 9.39 10.20
C ILE A 62 -6.93 8.17 11.14
N ASP A 63 -8.08 7.80 11.72
CA ASP A 63 -8.24 6.59 12.53
C ASP A 63 -7.94 5.33 11.71
N ASP A 64 -8.46 5.25 10.49
CA ASP A 64 -8.22 4.11 9.61
C ASP A 64 -6.75 4.02 9.16
N LEU A 65 -6.08 5.16 8.91
CA LEU A 65 -4.63 5.17 8.71
C LEU A 65 -3.91 4.58 9.93
N SER A 66 -4.32 4.96 11.13
CA SER A 66 -3.69 4.54 12.37
C SER A 66 -3.85 3.04 12.61
N LYS A 67 -5.04 2.49 12.31
CA LYS A 67 -5.35 1.06 12.46
C LYS A 67 -4.70 0.17 11.40
N ASN A 68 -4.44 0.69 10.20
CA ASN A 68 -3.86 -0.09 9.11
C ASN A 68 -2.34 0.10 8.98
N TRP A 69 -1.88 1.32 8.72
CA TRP A 69 -0.48 1.60 8.37
C TRP A 69 0.34 2.17 9.52
N MET A 70 -0.23 2.42 10.70
CA MET A 70 0.55 2.84 11.86
C MET A 70 0.36 1.92 13.07
N CYS A 71 -0.33 0.79 12.88
CA CYS A 71 -0.53 -0.18 13.94
C CYS A 71 0.78 -0.91 14.26
N THR A 72 0.86 -1.45 15.47
CA THR A 72 2.04 -2.20 15.96
C THR A 72 2.36 -3.38 15.04
N GLU A 73 1.36 -4.13 14.58
CA GLU A 73 1.53 -5.25 13.65
C GLU A 73 2.22 -4.82 12.35
N TRP A 74 1.78 -3.72 11.76
CA TRP A 74 2.40 -3.22 10.53
C TRP A 74 3.80 -2.66 10.78
N LYS A 75 4.04 -1.98 11.90
CA LYS A 75 5.40 -1.53 12.27
C LYS A 75 6.37 -2.69 12.44
N LEU A 76 5.93 -3.81 13.04
CA LEU A 76 6.73 -5.02 13.18
C LEU A 76 7.12 -5.63 11.82
N SER A 77 6.26 -5.47 10.80
CA SER A 77 6.58 -5.93 9.45
C SER A 77 7.82 -5.23 8.84
N PHE A 78 8.19 -4.03 9.32
CA PHE A 78 9.45 -3.40 8.94
C PHE A 78 10.67 -4.09 9.52
N ILE A 79 10.57 -4.59 10.74
CA ILE A 79 11.68 -5.25 11.42
C ILE A 79 11.95 -6.58 10.73
N ASP A 80 10.90 -7.31 10.36
CA ASP A 80 11.03 -8.55 9.58
C ASP A 80 11.48 -8.30 8.14
N ALA A 81 11.02 -7.22 7.48
CA ALA A 81 11.55 -6.81 6.19
C ALA A 81 13.03 -6.35 6.27
N GLY A 82 13.45 -5.76 7.40
CA GLY A 82 14.84 -5.38 7.69
C GLY A 82 15.76 -6.56 7.99
N ARG A 83 15.20 -7.75 8.31
CA ARG A 83 15.93 -9.02 8.36
C ARG A 83 16.21 -9.60 6.97
N ILE A 84 15.65 -9.02 5.90
CA ILE A 84 16.12 -9.28 4.53
C ILE A 84 17.48 -8.58 4.37
N SER A 85 18.53 -9.36 4.66
CA SER A 85 19.95 -9.10 4.46
C SER A 85 20.31 -7.79 3.71
N LYS A 86 21.01 -6.89 4.41
CA LYS A 86 21.66 -5.69 3.86
C LYS A 86 22.74 -5.99 2.79
N ASN A 87 23.08 -7.25 2.53
CA ASN A 87 24.09 -7.66 1.54
C ASN A 87 23.52 -7.87 0.12
N ILE A 88 22.62 -7.00 -0.34
CA ILE A 88 22.28 -6.93 -1.76
C ILE A 88 22.56 -5.50 -2.24
N THR A 89 23.85 -5.15 -2.26
CA THR A 89 24.36 -3.87 -2.78
C THR A 89 24.14 -3.69 -4.28
N ASN A 90 23.56 -4.67 -4.99
CA ASN A 90 23.44 -4.63 -6.45
C ASN A 90 22.02 -4.92 -6.99
N ARG A 91 20.98 -4.78 -6.18
CA ARG A 91 19.61 -4.69 -6.72
C ARG A 91 18.99 -3.40 -6.24
N PHE A 92 18.84 -2.45 -7.16
CA PHE A 92 17.75 -1.48 -7.06
C PHE A 92 16.48 -2.28 -6.75
N PRO A 93 15.88 -2.16 -5.55
CA PRO A 93 14.64 -2.85 -5.27
C PRO A 93 13.58 -1.99 -5.93
N TRP A 94 13.45 -2.12 -7.25
CA TRP A 94 12.14 -2.17 -7.86
C TRP A 94 11.45 -3.35 -7.21
N THR A 95 10.86 -3.12 -6.04
CA THR A 95 9.92 -4.06 -5.45
C THR A 95 8.66 -3.94 -6.29
N THR A 96 8.70 -4.58 -7.46
CA THR A 96 7.53 -5.29 -7.97
C THR A 96 6.96 -6.01 -6.77
N ASN A 97 5.76 -5.60 -6.39
CA ASN A 97 5.12 -6.04 -5.18
C ASN A 97 5.24 -7.57 -5.02
N ASN A 98 5.30 -8.06 -3.78
CA ASN A 98 5.25 -9.48 -3.44
C ASN A 98 4.10 -10.22 -4.16
N PHE A 99 3.07 -9.50 -4.62
CA PHE A 99 1.94 -10.07 -5.35
C PHE A 99 2.28 -10.46 -6.80
N THR A 100 3.06 -9.67 -7.55
CA THR A 100 3.51 -9.97 -8.91
C THR A 100 4.54 -11.08 -8.88
N GLU A 101 5.44 -11.07 -7.89
CA GLU A 101 6.39 -12.16 -7.71
C GLU A 101 5.68 -13.46 -7.27
N ARG A 102 4.68 -13.37 -6.37
CA ARG A 102 3.83 -14.53 -6.03
C ARG A 102 3.04 -15.03 -7.22
N ILE A 103 2.44 -14.15 -8.01
CA ILE A 103 1.74 -14.53 -9.25
C ILE A 103 2.71 -15.19 -10.21
N ASN A 104 3.89 -14.62 -10.44
CA ASN A 104 4.90 -15.20 -11.33
C ASN A 104 5.34 -16.57 -10.83
N ARG A 105 5.63 -16.73 -9.53
CA ARG A 105 5.97 -18.04 -8.94
C ARG A 105 4.81 -19.04 -8.98
N THR A 106 3.57 -18.59 -8.78
CA THR A 106 2.38 -19.45 -8.90
C THR A 106 2.17 -19.86 -10.35
N ILE A 107 2.35 -18.95 -11.31
CA ILE A 107 2.27 -19.25 -12.74
C ILE A 107 3.41 -20.20 -13.12
N GLU A 108 4.65 -19.94 -12.71
CA GLU A 108 5.79 -20.83 -12.96
C GLU A 108 5.60 -22.21 -12.32
N ALA A 109 5.07 -22.29 -11.10
CA ALA A 109 4.80 -23.56 -10.41
C ALA A 109 3.63 -24.34 -11.03
N VAL A 110 2.59 -23.66 -11.51
CA VAL A 110 1.38 -24.29 -12.08
C VAL A 110 1.56 -24.60 -13.58
N TYR A 111 2.35 -23.79 -14.29
CA TYR A 111 2.51 -23.83 -15.74
C TYR A 111 3.95 -24.12 -16.19
N SER A 112 4.81 -24.63 -15.29
CA SER A 112 6.13 -25.17 -15.64
C SER A 112 6.00 -26.18 -16.79
N GLY A 113 6.24 -25.71 -18.01
CA GLY A 113 6.18 -26.49 -19.24
C GLY A 113 5.13 -26.08 -20.27
N LYS A 114 4.22 -25.11 -20.01
CA LYS A 114 3.27 -24.63 -21.02
C LYS A 114 3.08 -23.11 -20.97
N GLN A 115 3.65 -22.47 -21.99
CA GLN A 115 3.48 -21.08 -22.45
C GLN A 115 4.22 -19.98 -21.67
N THR A 116 5.15 -19.35 -22.39
CA THR A 116 5.93 -18.18 -21.98
C THR A 116 5.10 -16.89 -22.10
N PRO A 117 5.52 -15.78 -21.45
CA PRO A 117 4.78 -14.50 -21.42
C PRO A 117 4.47 -13.87 -22.79
N LEU A 118 5.13 -14.32 -23.87
CA LEU A 118 4.89 -13.84 -25.23
C LEU A 118 3.47 -14.12 -25.75
N THR A 119 2.79 -15.18 -25.30
CA THR A 119 1.43 -15.51 -25.77
C THR A 119 0.33 -14.60 -25.23
N PHE A 120 0.63 -13.67 -24.32
CA PHE A 120 -0.37 -12.76 -23.74
C PHE A 120 -0.52 -11.44 -24.50
N VAL A 121 0.43 -11.08 -25.38
CA VAL A 121 0.47 -9.79 -26.07
C VAL A 121 -0.21 -9.83 -27.45
N GLU A 122 -0.38 -11.02 -28.03
CA GLU A 122 -0.92 -11.19 -29.39
C GLU A 122 -2.38 -11.68 -29.45
N ARG A 123 -3.26 -11.21 -28.55
CA ARG A 123 -4.70 -11.48 -28.67
C ARG A 123 -5.57 -10.25 -28.48
#